data_AF-A0AB38EF80-F1
#
_entry.id   AF-A0AB38EF80-F1
#
_cell.length_a   1.000
_cell.length_b   1.000
_cell.length_c   1.000
_cell.angle_alpha   90.00
_cell.angle_beta   90.00
_cell.angle_gamma   90.00
#
_symmetry.space_group_name_H-M   'P 1'
#
loop_
_entity.id
_entity.type
_entity.pdbx_description
1 polymer ?
#
loop_
_entity_poly.entity_id
_entity_poly.type
_entity_poly.pdbx_seq_one_letter_code
_entity_poly.pdbx_strand_id
1 'polypeptide(L)'
;MQPDHFQSFARLIIKQYPDTPQIPEAEKHPVYLLTFGADVDIHLIGSQPRYLNLVATFPAPKPWLTPEGLSALLAGNIFSLQHPVMMAGLDAGSGNMVLSLRQSLDELTDETVLPLFEGFVRQAIDFHSGNILPPSQTQIEPSTGVARRTSLSTRNNPSSLTQEKTRA
;
A
#
# COMPACT_ATOMS: atom_id res chain seq x y z
N MET A 1 11.25 -13.23 -26.97
CA MET A 1 11.28 -12.92 -25.52
C MET A 1 10.08 -12.03 -25.24
N GLN A 2 9.27 -12.32 -24.22
CA GLN A 2 8.25 -11.35 -23.80
C GLN A 2 8.94 -10.12 -23.19
N PRO A 3 8.42 -8.91 -23.44
CA PRO A 3 8.92 -7.71 -22.81
C PRO A 3 8.77 -7.82 -21.29
N ASP A 4 9.76 -7.33 -20.57
CA ASP A 4 9.78 -7.30 -19.12
C ASP A 4 8.95 -6.11 -18.66
N HIS A 5 7.66 -6.34 -18.38
CA HIS A 5 6.67 -5.28 -18.14
C HIS A 5 7.10 -4.30 -17.04
N PHE A 6 7.75 -4.79 -15.98
CA PHE A 6 8.27 -3.92 -14.92
C PHE A 6 9.33 -2.96 -15.47
N GLN A 7 10.29 -3.46 -16.25
CA GLN A 7 11.35 -2.63 -16.82
C GLN A 7 10.79 -1.59 -17.79
N SER A 8 9.80 -1.96 -18.60
CA SER A 8 9.12 -1.03 -19.51
C SER A 8 8.46 0.11 -18.74
N PHE A 9 7.67 -0.20 -17.71
CA PHE A 9 6.98 0.81 -16.91
C PHE A 9 7.94 1.66 -16.06
N ALA A 10 8.95 1.06 -15.44
CA ALA A 10 9.95 1.81 -14.69
C ALA A 10 10.67 2.83 -15.58
N ARG A 11 11.05 2.45 -16.80
CA ARG A 11 11.65 3.38 -17.76
C ARG A 11 10.69 4.47 -18.21
N LEU A 12 9.42 4.12 -18.45
CA LEU A 12 8.40 5.09 -18.82
C LEU A 12 8.24 6.17 -17.75
N ILE A 13 8.22 5.76 -16.47
CA ILE A 13 8.20 6.66 -15.31
C ILE A 13 9.47 7.51 -15.25
N ILE A 14 10.66 6.89 -15.25
CA ILE A 14 11.95 7.59 -15.10
C ILE A 14 12.16 8.63 -16.20
N LYS A 15 11.76 8.33 -17.44
CA LYS A 15 11.84 9.27 -18.57
C LYS A 15 11.05 10.57 -18.36
N GLN A 16 10.05 10.60 -17.47
CA GLN A 16 9.32 11.83 -17.15
C GLN A 16 10.11 12.81 -16.26
N TYR A 17 11.18 12.34 -15.61
CA TYR A 17 11.94 13.12 -14.63
C TYR A 17 13.36 13.37 -15.13
N PRO A 18 13.65 14.53 -15.74
CA PRO A 18 14.91 14.79 -16.44
C PRO A 18 16.15 14.83 -15.54
N ASP A 19 15.96 15.04 -14.23
CA ASP A 19 17.05 15.04 -13.24
C ASP A 19 17.48 13.63 -12.82
N THR A 20 16.79 12.59 -13.30
CA THR A 20 17.18 11.19 -13.04
C THR A 20 18.28 10.74 -13.99
N PRO A 21 19.28 9.97 -13.51
CA PRO A 21 20.30 9.41 -14.39
C PRO A 21 19.67 8.60 -15.53
N GLN A 22 20.10 8.85 -16.76
CA GLN A 22 19.64 8.09 -17.91
C GLN A 22 20.20 6.66 -17.83
N ILE A 23 19.31 5.68 -17.67
CA ILE A 23 19.68 4.27 -17.53
C ILE A 23 19.70 3.63 -18.92
N PRO A 24 20.82 3.04 -19.36
CA PRO A 24 20.91 2.37 -20.65
C PRO A 24 19.81 1.31 -20.82
N GLU A 25 19.29 1.14 -22.05
CA GLU A 25 18.16 0.23 -22.32
C GLU A 25 18.49 -1.25 -22.05
N ALA A 26 19.77 -1.62 -22.15
CA ALA A 26 20.26 -2.96 -21.86
C ALA A 26 20.34 -3.26 -20.35
N GLU A 27 20.40 -2.24 -19.50
CA GLU A 27 20.63 -2.40 -18.06
C GLU A 27 19.30 -2.57 -17.32
N LYS A 28 19.16 -3.67 -16.57
CA LYS A 28 17.93 -3.98 -15.82
C LYS A 28 18.25 -4.02 -14.34
N HIS A 29 17.51 -3.24 -13.55
CA HIS A 29 17.60 -3.27 -12.09
C HIS A 29 16.32 -3.83 -11.47
N PRO A 30 16.43 -4.56 -10.34
CA PRO A 30 15.27 -4.99 -9.57
C PRO A 30 14.62 -3.84 -8.79
N VAL A 31 15.34 -2.74 -8.59
CA VAL A 31 14.90 -1.54 -7.86
C VAL A 31 15.43 -0.29 -8.56
N TYR A 32 14.58 0.72 -8.70
CA TYR A 32 14.95 2.07 -9.11
C TYR A 32 14.58 3.06 -8.00
N LEU A 33 15.37 4.12 -7.83
CA LEU A 33 15.14 5.17 -6.82
C LEU A 33 15.01 6.52 -7.52
N LEU A 34 13.94 7.26 -7.21
CA LEU A 34 13.77 8.66 -7.56
C LEU A 34 13.65 9.47 -6.27
N THR A 35 14.48 10.50 -6.15
CA THR A 35 14.46 11.41 -5.00
C THR A 35 13.78 12.72 -5.41
N PHE A 36 12.80 13.15 -4.62
CA PHE A 36 12.04 14.37 -4.81
C PHE A 36 12.34 15.34 -3.67
N GLY A 37 12.91 16.51 -4.00
CA GLY A 37 13.39 17.45 -2.99
C GLY A 37 14.59 16.87 -2.21
N ALA A 38 14.71 17.23 -0.93
CA ALA A 38 15.82 16.76 -0.10
C ALA A 38 15.56 15.42 0.59
N ASP A 39 14.28 15.07 0.81
CA ASP A 39 13.94 14.08 1.86
C ASP A 39 12.91 13.03 1.42
N VAL A 40 12.34 13.10 0.20
CA VAL A 40 11.32 12.14 -0.26
C VAL A 40 11.92 11.20 -1.30
N ASP A 41 12.21 9.98 -0.85
CA ASP A 41 12.74 8.91 -1.70
C ASP A 41 11.63 7.96 -2.14
N ILE A 42 11.48 7.74 -3.44
CA ILE A 42 10.50 6.82 -4.02
C ILE A 42 11.20 5.68 -4.74
N HIS A 43 10.98 4.47 -4.25
CA HIS A 43 11.51 3.22 -4.79
C HIS A 43 10.48 2.56 -5.70
N LEU A 44 10.89 2.20 -6.91
CA LEU A 44 10.14 1.31 -7.81
C LEU A 44 10.77 -0.07 -7.72
N ILE A 45 10.05 -1.05 -7.19
CA ILE A 45 10.57 -2.38 -6.86
C ILE A 45 9.84 -3.44 -7.69
N GLY A 46 10.60 -4.17 -8.50
CA GLY A 46 10.15 -5.24 -9.39
C GLY A 46 10.67 -6.63 -9.01
N SER A 47 11.22 -6.79 -7.80
CA SER A 47 11.73 -8.08 -7.31
C SER A 47 10.62 -9.12 -7.12
N GLN A 48 9.37 -8.69 -6.93
CA GLN A 48 8.21 -9.58 -6.91
C GLN A 48 7.66 -9.76 -8.33
N PRO A 49 7.64 -10.99 -8.88
CA PRO A 49 7.12 -11.24 -10.22
C PRO A 49 5.68 -10.76 -10.37
N ARG A 50 5.35 -10.15 -11.52
CA ARG A 50 4.01 -9.65 -11.89
C ARG A 50 3.52 -8.44 -11.08
N TYR A 51 4.34 -7.82 -10.24
CA TYR A 51 3.94 -6.65 -9.47
C TYR A 51 4.90 -5.47 -9.66
N LEU A 52 4.31 -4.27 -9.67
CA LEU A 52 5.00 -3.03 -9.39
C LEU A 52 4.75 -2.70 -7.92
N ASN A 53 5.83 -2.56 -7.14
CA ASN A 53 5.75 -2.04 -5.78
C ASN A 53 6.35 -0.64 -5.77
N LEU A 54 5.59 0.33 -5.26
CA LEU A 54 6.03 1.69 -5.00
C LEU A 54 6.21 1.85 -3.50
N VAL A 55 7.37 2.36 -3.08
CA VAL A 55 7.65 2.64 -1.66
C VAL A 55 8.24 4.03 -1.53
N ALA A 56 7.54 4.92 -0.84
CA ALA A 56 8.07 6.22 -0.45
C ALA A 56 8.62 6.13 0.98
N THR A 57 9.81 6.69 1.20
CA THR A 57 10.43 6.81 2.52
C THR A 57 10.87 8.24 2.74
N PHE A 58 10.52 8.80 3.89
CA PHE A 58 10.90 10.16 4.28
C PHE A 58 10.85 10.33 5.80
N PRO A 59 11.57 11.30 6.39
CA PRO A 59 11.47 11.61 7.81
C PRO A 59 10.02 11.88 8.20
N ALA A 60 9.51 11.21 9.23
CA ALA A 60 8.15 11.41 9.67
C ALA A 60 7.97 12.83 10.24
N PRO A 61 7.02 13.63 9.73
CA PRO A 61 6.72 14.93 10.33
C PRO A 61 6.28 14.77 11.79
N LYS A 62 6.70 15.70 12.65
CA LYS A 62 6.39 15.67 14.10
C LYS A 62 4.91 15.41 14.44
N PRO A 63 3.91 15.98 13.72
CA PRO A 63 2.50 15.69 14.00
C PRO A 63 2.11 14.21 13.87
N TRP A 64 2.79 13.45 13.01
CA TRP A 64 2.52 12.02 12.82
C TRP A 64 3.06 11.14 13.95
N LEU A 65 3.97 11.68 14.77
CA LEU A 65 4.57 10.98 15.90
C LEU A 65 3.79 11.19 17.21
N THR A 66 2.70 11.98 17.19
CA THR A 66 1.80 12.09 18.35
C THR A 66 0.83 10.91 18.40
N PRO A 67 0.23 10.59 19.56
CA PRO A 67 -0.79 9.54 19.65
C PRO A 67 -1.96 9.72 18.66
N GLU A 68 -2.39 10.96 18.45
CA GLU A 68 -3.44 11.31 17.49
C GLU A 68 -2.98 11.08 16.06
N GLY A 69 -1.75 11.50 15.72
CA GLY A 69 -1.12 11.25 14.43
C GLY A 69 -0.99 9.76 14.12
N LEU A 70 -0.50 8.97 15.08
CA LEU A 70 -0.40 7.52 14.94
C LEU A 70 -1.77 6.84 14.77
N SER A 71 -2.77 7.26 15.55
CA SER A 71 -4.13 6.76 15.40
C SER A 71 -4.71 7.11 14.02
N ALA A 72 -4.41 8.31 13.53
CA ALA A 72 -4.80 8.77 12.20
C ALA A 72 -4.14 7.94 11.08
N LEU A 73 -2.84 7.61 11.19
CA LEU A 73 -2.16 6.72 10.24
C LEU A 73 -2.82 5.34 10.18
N LEU A 74 -3.11 4.76 11.36
CA LEU A 74 -3.77 3.46 11.44
C LEU A 74 -5.18 3.51 10.85
N ALA A 75 -5.93 4.59 11.07
CA ALA A 75 -7.25 4.78 10.47
C ALA A 75 -7.18 4.90 8.94
N GLY A 76 -6.10 5.45 8.39
CA GLY A 76 -5.87 5.51 6.93
C GLY A 76 -5.67 4.13 6.29
N ASN A 77 -5.30 3.11 7.08
CA ASN A 77 -5.06 1.74 6.62
C ASN A 77 -6.30 0.84 6.71
N ILE A 78 -7.49 1.39 6.99
CA ILE A 78 -8.72 0.60 7.05
C ILE A 78 -9.02 0.01 5.66
N PHE A 79 -9.44 -1.25 5.65
CA PHE A 79 -9.86 -1.92 4.43
C PHE A 79 -10.93 -1.10 3.68
N SER A 80 -10.72 -0.93 2.39
CA SER A 80 -11.68 -0.28 1.50
C SER A 80 -11.74 -1.01 0.15
N LEU A 81 -12.73 -0.67 -0.66
CA LEU A 81 -12.85 -1.14 -2.04
C LEU A 81 -12.02 -0.31 -3.03
N GLN A 82 -11.28 0.70 -2.54
CA GLN A 82 -10.42 1.51 -3.39
C GLN A 82 -9.18 0.71 -3.78
N HIS A 83 -8.87 0.70 -5.08
CA HIS A 83 -7.73 -0.02 -5.64
C HIS A 83 -6.98 0.88 -6.63
N PRO A 84 -5.64 0.90 -6.63
CA PRO A 84 -4.75 0.24 -5.67
C PRO A 84 -4.83 0.79 -4.25
N VAL A 85 -4.58 -0.10 -3.28
CA VAL A 85 -4.49 0.27 -1.86
C VAL A 85 -3.13 0.87 -1.58
N MET A 86 -3.13 2.05 -0.96
CA MET A 86 -1.94 2.64 -0.36
C MET A 86 -1.96 2.42 1.15
N MET A 87 -0.83 1.97 1.68
CA MET A 87 -0.64 1.72 3.11
C MET A 87 0.41 2.68 3.65
N ALA A 88 0.14 3.29 4.80
CA ALA A 88 1.08 4.12 5.52
C ALA A 88 1.63 3.37 6.75
N GLY A 89 2.89 3.59 7.09
CA GLY A 89 3.52 2.98 8.25
C GLY A 89 4.73 3.78 8.73
N LEU A 90 5.28 3.37 9.86
CA LEU A 90 6.55 3.88 10.37
C LEU A 90 7.56 2.74 10.37
N ASP A 91 8.76 3.01 9.87
CA ASP A 91 9.88 2.11 10.05
C ASP A 91 10.39 2.20 11.49
N ALA A 92 10.39 1.08 12.20
CA ALA A 92 10.76 1.04 13.62
C ALA A 92 12.24 1.34 13.87
N GLY A 93 13.11 1.13 12.89
CA GLY A 93 14.55 1.39 13.01
C GLY A 93 14.90 2.86 12.84
N SER A 94 14.42 3.47 11.76
CA SER A 94 14.75 4.86 11.39
C SER A 94 13.76 5.90 11.93
N GLY A 95 12.54 5.49 12.29
CA GLY A 95 11.45 6.42 12.59
C GLY A 95 10.89 7.13 11.34
N ASN A 96 11.32 6.72 10.13
CA ASN A 96 10.83 7.28 8.89
C ASN A 96 9.38 6.84 8.62
N MET A 97 8.63 7.74 7.99
CA MET A 97 7.37 7.40 7.37
C MET A 97 7.62 6.55 6.14
N VAL A 98 6.79 5.53 5.96
CA VAL A 98 6.80 4.64 4.81
C VAL A 98 5.40 4.65 4.20
N LEU A 99 5.27 5.06 2.95
CA LEU A 99 4.08 4.80 2.14
C LEU A 99 4.37 3.68 1.18
N SER A 100 3.45 2.74 1.02
CA SER A 100 3.63 1.61 0.11
C SER A 100 2.37 1.36 -0.70
N LEU A 101 2.57 1.00 -1.96
CA LEU A 101 1.51 0.64 -2.89
C LEU A 101 1.98 -0.54 -3.73
N ARG A 102 1.12 -1.53 -3.89
CA ARG A 102 1.38 -2.70 -4.73
C ARG A 102 0.32 -2.81 -5.81
N GLN A 103 0.76 -2.88 -7.06
CA GLN A 103 -0.11 -2.96 -8.22
C GLN A 103 0.28 -4.14 -9.11
N SER A 104 -0.71 -4.89 -9.60
CA SER A 104 -0.47 -5.95 -10.58
C SER A 104 -0.02 -5.34 -11.91
N LEU A 105 1.04 -5.89 -12.51
CA LEU A 105 1.51 -5.48 -13.83
C LEU A 105 0.51 -5.82 -14.93
N ASP A 106 -0.35 -6.82 -14.72
CA ASP A 106 -1.36 -7.24 -15.70
C ASP A 106 -2.57 -6.29 -15.77
N GLU A 107 -2.71 -5.42 -14.77
CA GLU A 107 -3.75 -4.39 -14.69
C GLU A 107 -3.23 -3.01 -15.10
N LEU A 108 -1.94 -2.90 -15.41
CA LEU A 108 -1.31 -1.66 -15.83
C LEU A 108 -1.19 -1.58 -17.35
N THR A 109 -1.30 -0.35 -17.85
CA THR A 109 -1.04 0.01 -19.24
C THR A 109 -0.14 1.24 -19.27
N ASP A 110 0.40 1.56 -20.44
CA ASP A 110 1.21 2.77 -20.62
C ASP A 110 0.45 4.04 -20.24
N GLU A 111 -0.89 4.05 -20.40
CA GLU A 111 -1.76 5.18 -20.05
C GLU A 111 -2.09 5.27 -18.56
N THR A 112 -2.06 4.17 -17.81
CA THR A 112 -2.47 4.15 -16.38
C THR A 112 -1.30 4.22 -15.41
N VAL A 113 -0.11 3.80 -15.83
CA VAL A 113 1.05 3.71 -14.95
C VAL A 113 1.61 5.07 -14.52
N LEU A 114 1.59 6.07 -15.41
CA LEU A 114 2.05 7.42 -15.08
C LEU A 114 1.08 8.11 -14.10
N PRO A 115 -0.24 8.16 -14.34
CA PRO A 115 -1.18 8.71 -13.36
C PRO A 115 -1.12 8.03 -11.99
N LEU A 116 -0.92 6.70 -11.95
CA LEU A 116 -0.74 5.96 -10.70
C LEU A 116 0.50 6.46 -9.95
N PHE A 117 1.63 6.55 -10.63
CA PHE A 117 2.88 6.99 -10.04
C PHE A 117 2.80 8.45 -9.56
N GLU A 118 2.26 9.35 -10.37
CA GLU A 118 2.08 10.77 -10.01
C GLU A 118 1.14 10.94 -8.82
N GLY A 119 0.04 10.18 -8.77
CA GLY A 119 -0.85 10.15 -7.60
C GLY A 119 -0.13 9.70 -6.34
N PHE A 120 0.71 8.66 -6.46
CA PHE A 120 1.54 8.17 -5.37
C PHE A 120 2.55 9.22 -4.88
N VAL A 121 3.28 9.85 -5.80
CA VAL A 121 4.25 10.93 -5.51
C VAL A 121 3.58 12.09 -4.78
N ARG A 122 2.43 12.54 -5.29
CA ARG A 122 1.67 13.63 -4.68
C ARG A 122 1.28 13.30 -3.25
N GLN A 123 0.76 12.09 -3.01
CA GLN A 123 0.38 11.66 -1.67
C GLN A 123 1.58 11.56 -0.73
N ALA A 124 2.74 11.09 -1.21
CA ALA A 124 3.99 11.10 -0.44
C ALA A 124 4.43 12.51 -0.04
N ILE A 125 4.40 13.46 -0.98
CA ILE A 125 4.72 14.87 -0.71
C ILE A 125 3.73 15.46 0.29
N ASP A 126 2.43 15.19 0.14
CA ASP A 126 1.41 15.70 1.05
C ASP A 126 1.60 15.14 2.47
N PHE A 127 1.88 13.85 2.62
CA PHE A 127 2.22 13.24 3.91
C PHE A 127 3.49 13.84 4.51
N HIS A 128 4.55 13.99 3.72
CA HIS A 128 5.82 14.60 4.12
C HIS A 128 5.64 16.06 4.56
N SER A 129 4.76 16.82 3.92
CA SER A 129 4.48 18.20 4.30
C SER A 129 3.69 18.34 5.62
N GLY A 130 3.09 17.25 6.11
CA GLY A 130 2.23 17.26 7.29
C GLY A 130 0.87 17.96 7.09
N ASN A 131 0.50 18.30 5.86
CA ASN A 131 -0.75 19.00 5.53
C ASN A 131 -1.99 18.10 5.52
N ILE A 132 -1.81 16.78 5.56
CA ILE A 132 -2.90 15.81 5.70
C ILE A 132 -2.90 15.30 7.14
N LEU A 133 -3.91 15.67 7.92
CA LEU A 133 -4.39 14.84 9.02
C LEU A 133 -5.72 14.24 8.53
N PRO A 134 -5.91 12.92 8.48
CA PRO A 134 -7.23 12.38 8.23
C PRO A 134 -8.16 12.89 9.35
N PRO A 135 -9.44 13.13 9.04
CA PRO A 135 -10.40 13.49 10.06
C PRO A 135 -10.37 12.39 11.12
N SER A 136 -10.02 12.77 12.35
CA SER A 136 -10.32 11.94 13.51
C SER A 136 -11.80 11.62 13.39
N GLN A 137 -12.16 10.37 13.15
CA GLN A 137 -13.56 10.00 13.17
C GLN A 137 -14.07 10.33 14.56
N THR A 138 -14.82 11.42 14.65
CA THR A 138 -15.57 11.82 15.82
C THR A 138 -16.34 10.60 16.28
N GLN A 139 -16.21 10.28 17.56
CA GLN A 139 -16.95 9.22 18.22
C GLN A 139 -18.41 9.25 17.75
N ILE A 140 -18.83 8.21 17.03
CA ILE A 140 -20.26 7.94 16.91
C ILE A 140 -20.65 7.48 18.31
N GLU A 141 -21.27 8.37 19.09
CA GLU A 141 -21.94 7.97 20.32
C GLU A 141 -22.85 6.78 19.98
N PRO A 142 -22.79 5.67 20.75
CA PRO A 142 -23.69 4.56 20.52
C PRO A 142 -25.09 5.06 20.87
N SER A 143 -25.89 5.36 19.84
CA SER A 143 -27.32 5.46 20.02
C SER A 143 -27.77 4.10 20.57
N THR A 144 -28.40 4.14 21.75
CA THR A 144 -29.03 2.99 22.39
C THR A 144 -30.14 2.47 21.48
N GLY A 145 -29.76 1.65 20.51
CA GLY A 145 -30.64 0.99 19.56
C GLY A 145 -30.22 -0.46 19.45
N VAL A 146 -30.92 -1.31 20.20
CA VAL A 146 -30.84 -2.78 20.28
C VAL A 146 -30.07 -3.42 19.12
N ALA A 147 -28.82 -3.81 19.38
CA ALA A 147 -28.00 -4.59 18.48
C ALA A 147 -28.68 -5.95 18.20
N ARG A 148 -29.32 -6.06 17.03
CA ARG A 148 -29.88 -7.31 16.53
C ARG A 148 -28.72 -8.21 16.12
N ARG A 149 -28.30 -9.12 17.01
CA ARG A 149 -27.29 -10.15 16.73
C ARG A 149 -27.73 -10.95 15.50
N THR A 150 -27.03 -10.79 14.38
CA THR A 150 -27.06 -11.78 13.29
C THR A 150 -26.12 -12.92 13.68
N SER A 151 -26.65 -13.94 14.34
CA SER A 151 -25.93 -15.21 14.50
C SER A 151 -25.85 -15.88 13.13
N LEU A 152 -24.64 -16.05 12.59
CA LEU A 152 -24.41 -17.01 11.51
C LEU A 152 -24.65 -18.41 12.06
N SER A 153 -25.80 -18.99 11.71
CA SER A 153 -26.09 -20.39 11.99
C SER A 153 -25.17 -21.28 11.16
N THR A 154 -24.14 -21.84 11.79
CA THR A 154 -23.37 -22.96 11.23
C THR A 154 -24.32 -24.13 11.01
N ARG A 155 -24.65 -24.40 9.75
CA ARG A 155 -25.44 -25.55 9.32
C ARG A 155 -24.56 -26.79 9.49
N ASN A 156 -24.73 -27.51 10.61
CA ASN A 156 -24.06 -28.79 10.85
C ASN A 156 -24.43 -29.75 9.73
N ASN A 157 -23.41 -30.20 8.99
CA ASN A 157 -23.52 -31.24 7.98
C ASN A 157 -23.43 -32.60 8.70
N PRO A 158 -24.37 -33.54 8.53
CA PRO A 158 -24.29 -34.83 9.18
C PRO A 158 -23.36 -35.73 8.36
N SER A 159 -22.22 -36.10 8.92
CA SER A 159 -21.42 -37.22 8.42
C SER A 159 -21.31 -38.26 9.51
N SER A 160 -21.89 -39.41 9.18
CA SER A 160 -22.14 -40.61 9.96
C SER A 160 -20.90 -41.10 10.72
N LEU A 161 -21.02 -41.28 12.03
CA LEU A 161 -20.10 -42.10 12.81
C LEU A 161 -20.66 -43.51 12.90
N THR A 162 -19.96 -44.39 12.20
CA THR A 162 -20.10 -45.84 12.18
C THR A 162 -20.03 -46.40 13.61
N GLN A 163 -20.96 -47.29 13.95
CA GLN A 163 -20.98 -48.01 15.21
C GLN A 163 -19.72 -48.88 15.35
N GLU A 164 -18.91 -48.63 16.39
CA GLU A 164 -17.96 -49.62 16.87
C GLU A 164 -18.59 -50.51 17.94
N LYS A 165 -18.50 -51.81 17.67
CA LYS A 165 -19.00 -52.94 18.44
C LYS A 165 -18.05 -53.18 19.62
N THR A 166 -18.50 -52.92 20.85
CA THR A 166 -17.77 -53.36 22.05
C THR A 166 -17.88 -54.88 22.20
N ARG A 167 -16.73 -55.56 22.23
CA ARG A 167 -16.59 -56.98 22.54
C ARG A 167 -15.49 -57.13 23.59
N ALA A 168 -15.89 -57.39 24.83
CA ALA A 168 -15.23 -58.20 25.86
C ALA A 168 -16.03 -58.08 27.15
#